data_AF-A0A4Y7I7G0-F1
#
_entry.id   AF-A0A4Y7I7G0-F1
#
_cell.length_a   1.000
_cell.length_b   1.000
_cell.length_c   1.000
_cell.angle_alpha   90.00
_cell.angle_beta   90.00
_cell.angle_gamma   90.00
#
_symmetry.space_group_name_H-M   'P 1'
#
loop_
_entity.id
_entity.type
_entity.pdbx_description
1 polymer ?
#
loop_
_entity_poly.entity_id
_entity_poly.type
_entity_poly.pdbx_seq_one_letter_code
_entity_poly.pdbx_strand_id
1 'polypeptide(L)'
;MPLLSIMYTACCKNPSPIFVSSTKFQKGYDVKDHRTLQGHPSETRTVECKTKSSVKVHQAAKSFVISPLVAALVALSPLCHPPLSHGSEVIITKDSHRGADLFNKACIGCHYAGGNIIQPGATLFLKDLQRNGVDSEEEIYRITYYGNGRMPGFGEKCTPRGQCTFGARLQDEEIKVLANFVRQEAIQGWPKVENSAGD
;
A
#
# COMPACT_ATOMS: atom_id res chain seq x y z
N MET A 1 2.17 64.59 13.69
CA MET A 1 1.82 65.16 15.01
C MET A 1 0.30 65.20 15.11
N PRO A 2 -0.36 64.72 16.18
CA PRO A 2 0.05 63.92 17.36
C PRO A 2 -0.35 62.41 17.20
N LEU A 3 0.34 61.40 17.77
CA LEU A 3 0.49 60.96 19.18
C LEU A 3 -0.85 60.49 19.80
N LEU A 4 -0.99 59.42 20.60
CA LEU A 4 -0.18 58.28 21.05
C LEU A 4 -1.11 57.44 21.97
N SER A 5 -0.89 56.12 22.06
CA SER A 5 -1.05 55.22 23.24
C SER A 5 -1.91 53.97 23.01
N ILE A 6 -1.59 52.76 23.48
CA ILE A 6 -0.38 52.07 23.98
C ILE A 6 -0.87 50.67 24.45
N MET A 7 -0.11 49.60 24.11
CA MET A 7 0.14 48.33 24.86
C MET A 7 -1.05 47.37 25.16
N TYR A 8 -0.96 46.05 25.00
CA TYR A 8 0.01 45.08 25.56
C TYR A 8 0.14 43.83 24.64
N THR A 9 1.34 43.39 24.21
CA THR A 9 2.25 42.34 24.78
C THR A 9 1.65 40.92 24.77
N ALA A 10 2.28 39.82 24.30
CA ALA A 10 3.71 39.47 24.25
C ALA A 10 4.01 38.38 23.20
N CYS A 11 5.20 38.46 22.60
CA CYS A 11 5.88 37.32 21.95
C CYS A 11 6.58 36.46 23.00
N CYS A 12 6.56 35.13 22.84
CA CYS A 12 7.64 34.27 23.31
C CYS A 12 8.14 33.40 22.15
N LYS A 13 9.46 33.32 22.06
CA LYS A 13 10.26 32.84 20.94
C LYS A 13 11.23 31.79 21.50
N ASN A 14 11.12 30.54 21.04
CA ASN A 14 12.15 29.46 21.05
C ASN A 14 12.76 29.09 22.46
N PRO A 15 13.82 28.27 22.57
CA PRO A 15 14.03 26.85 22.18
C PRO A 15 14.59 25.94 23.32
N SER A 16 14.41 24.61 23.20
CA SER A 16 15.28 23.49 23.65
C SER A 16 15.71 23.38 25.16
N PRO A 17 16.61 22.44 25.56
CA PRO A 17 16.29 21.24 26.36
C PRO A 17 17.00 21.18 27.74
N ILE A 18 16.51 20.43 28.74
CA ILE A 18 17.32 20.09 29.93
C ILE A 18 17.10 18.65 30.42
N PHE A 19 18.26 18.03 30.69
CA PHE A 19 18.61 16.72 31.23
C PHE A 19 18.58 16.72 32.78
N VAL A 20 19.04 15.62 33.41
CA VAL A 20 19.32 15.37 34.85
C VAL A 20 18.14 14.72 35.60
N SER A 21 18.29 13.72 36.49
CA SER A 21 19.25 12.64 36.78
C SER A 21 18.66 11.82 37.95
N SER A 22 18.93 10.52 37.94
CA SER A 22 18.86 9.48 38.99
C SER A 22 18.35 9.80 40.41
N THR A 23 17.47 8.91 40.93
CA THR A 23 17.65 8.23 42.24
C THR A 23 17.00 6.83 42.24
N LYS A 24 17.43 5.97 43.16
CA LYS A 24 17.51 4.50 43.12
C LYS A 24 16.61 3.86 44.20
N PHE A 25 15.96 2.72 43.93
CA PHE A 25 15.69 1.69 44.98
C PHE A 25 15.38 0.29 44.39
N GLN A 26 15.87 -0.75 45.07
CA GLN A 26 16.13 -2.13 44.59
C GLN A 26 15.07 -3.18 44.94
N LYS A 27 14.92 -4.21 44.08
CA LYS A 27 14.92 -5.68 44.35
C LYS A 27 14.46 -6.43 43.07
N GLY A 28 15.09 -7.48 42.53
CA GLY A 28 16.28 -8.26 42.89
C GLY A 28 16.05 -9.70 42.42
N TYR A 29 16.76 -10.19 41.40
CA TYR A 29 16.86 -11.63 41.06
C TYR A 29 18.23 -11.91 40.42
N ASP A 30 18.73 -13.12 40.66
CA ASP A 30 20.13 -13.56 40.77
C ASP A 30 20.91 -13.76 39.45
N VAL A 31 22.24 -13.54 39.52
CA VAL A 31 23.24 -13.65 38.45
C VAL A 31 24.27 -14.73 38.79
N LYS A 32 24.53 -15.63 37.84
CA LYS A 32 25.80 -16.36 37.61
C LYS A 32 25.94 -16.49 36.08
N ASP A 33 27.00 -16.07 35.41
CA ASP A 33 28.41 -16.33 35.68
C ASP A 33 29.33 -15.22 35.14
N HIS A 34 30.55 -15.17 35.68
CA HIS A 34 31.48 -14.05 35.67
C HIS A 34 32.69 -14.30 34.76
N ARG A 35 32.93 -13.46 33.73
CA ARG A 35 34.31 -13.01 33.40
C ARG A 35 34.38 -11.80 32.46
N THR A 36 34.79 -10.69 33.06
CA THR A 36 35.66 -9.57 32.64
C THR A 36 36.30 -9.66 31.25
N LEU A 37 36.21 -8.57 30.45
CA LEU A 37 37.35 -7.68 30.14
C LEU A 37 36.99 -6.59 29.09
N GLN A 38 37.35 -5.36 29.46
CA GLN A 38 37.89 -4.27 28.61
C GLN A 38 37.00 -3.67 27.52
N GLY A 39 36.71 -2.38 27.71
CA GLY A 39 36.10 -1.51 26.71
C GLY A 39 37.04 -1.17 25.56
N HIS A 40 36.44 -0.92 24.41
CA HIS A 40 37.02 -0.26 23.25
C HIS A 40 35.93 0.52 22.50
N PRO A 41 36.31 1.54 21.71
CA PRO A 41 35.48 2.67 21.32
C PRO A 41 34.52 2.37 20.15
N SER A 42 33.52 3.24 20.01
CA SER A 42 32.58 3.31 18.90
C SER A 42 33.30 3.38 17.55
N GLU A 43 33.11 2.35 16.71
CA GLU A 43 33.54 2.36 15.32
C GLU A 43 32.37 2.81 14.44
N THR A 44 32.42 4.08 14.01
CA THR A 44 31.53 4.65 13.02
C THR A 44 31.93 4.11 11.64
N ARG A 45 31.14 3.18 11.09
CA ARG A 45 31.32 2.74 9.69
C ARG A 45 30.78 3.81 8.74
N THR A 46 31.69 4.57 8.15
CA THR A 46 31.46 5.39 6.97
C THR A 46 31.33 4.48 5.74
N VAL A 47 30.19 4.52 5.05
CA VAL A 47 30.00 3.88 3.75
C VAL A 47 30.48 4.86 2.68
N GLU A 48 31.68 4.62 2.13
CA GLU A 48 32.26 5.40 1.03
C GLU A 48 31.68 4.89 -0.30
N CYS A 49 30.72 5.63 -0.89
CA CYS A 49 30.24 5.34 -2.24
C CYS A 49 31.28 5.79 -3.27
N LYS A 50 32.05 4.84 -3.82
CA LYS A 50 32.94 5.07 -4.95
C LYS A 50 32.13 5.05 -6.26
N THR A 51 31.88 6.22 -6.84
CA THR A 51 31.39 6.33 -8.22
C THR A 51 32.58 6.44 -9.19
N LYS A 52 32.69 5.48 -10.11
CA LYS A 52 33.54 5.51 -11.31
C LYS A 52 32.89 4.58 -12.34
N SER A 53 32.90 4.78 -13.65
CA SER A 53 32.90 5.92 -14.58
C SER A 53 32.67 5.27 -15.96
N SER A 54 32.05 6.00 -16.88
CA SER A 54 32.19 5.88 -18.35
C SER A 54 31.70 4.59 -19.03
N VAL A 55 30.48 4.64 -19.54
CA VAL A 55 30.08 3.88 -20.73
C VAL A 55 30.30 4.76 -21.96
N LYS A 56 31.09 4.23 -22.90
CA LYS A 56 31.51 4.90 -24.15
C LYS A 56 30.41 4.69 -25.20
N VAL A 57 29.73 5.76 -25.59
CA VAL A 57 28.75 5.75 -26.68
C VAL A 57 29.51 5.69 -28.01
N HIS A 58 29.49 4.54 -28.66
CA HIS A 58 29.95 4.42 -30.04
C HIS A 58 28.79 4.77 -30.97
N GLN A 59 28.82 6.01 -31.47
CA GLN A 59 27.93 6.48 -32.54
C GLN A 59 28.44 5.95 -33.87
N ALA A 60 27.86 4.86 -34.36
CA ALA A 60 28.06 4.39 -35.72
C ALA A 60 26.97 4.99 -36.62
N ALA A 61 27.27 6.16 -37.19
CA ALA A 61 26.49 6.72 -38.28
C ALA A 61 26.67 5.82 -39.51
N LYS A 62 25.63 5.03 -39.83
CA LYS A 62 25.52 4.34 -41.12
C LYS A 62 24.62 5.17 -42.03
N SER A 63 25.28 5.89 -42.93
CA SER A 63 24.72 6.51 -44.12
C SER A 63 24.03 5.46 -45.00
N PHE A 64 22.71 5.52 -45.11
CA PHE A 64 21.97 4.77 -46.11
C PHE A 64 21.75 5.67 -47.34
N VAL A 65 22.45 5.35 -48.41
CA VAL A 65 22.24 5.95 -49.73
C VAL A 65 20.90 5.45 -50.27
N ILE A 66 19.98 6.38 -50.55
CA ILE A 66 18.66 6.08 -51.08
C ILE A 66 18.81 5.91 -52.60
N SER A 67 18.68 4.67 -53.08
CA SER A 67 18.67 4.34 -54.51
C SER A 67 17.22 4.41 -55.05
N PRO A 68 16.90 5.26 -56.04
CA PRO A 68 15.53 5.52 -56.46
C PRO A 68 15.17 4.73 -57.73
N LEU A 69 14.96 3.42 -57.67
CA LEU A 69 14.39 2.69 -58.83
C LEU A 69 13.89 1.27 -58.52
N VAL A 70 12.70 1.13 -57.92
CA VAL A 70 11.71 0.10 -58.34
C VAL A 70 10.36 0.43 -57.70
N ALA A 71 9.58 1.26 -58.40
CA ALA A 71 8.14 1.20 -58.32
C ALA A 71 7.69 0.13 -59.32
N ALA A 72 7.12 -0.98 -58.85
CA ALA A 72 6.09 -1.77 -59.56
C ALA A 72 5.75 -3.07 -58.78
N LEU A 73 4.45 -3.24 -58.51
CA LEU A 73 3.73 -4.49 -58.18
C LEU A 73 3.84 -5.09 -56.77
N VAL A 74 3.16 -4.48 -55.79
CA VAL A 74 2.50 -5.24 -54.70
C VAL A 74 1.05 -4.79 -54.63
N ALA A 75 0.26 -5.29 -55.59
CA ALA A 75 -1.18 -5.19 -55.57
C ALA A 75 -1.75 -6.39 -54.78
N LEU A 76 -2.70 -6.09 -53.89
CA LEU A 76 -3.59 -7.00 -53.16
C LEU A 76 -2.95 -8.00 -52.18
N SER A 77 -2.69 -7.52 -50.96
CA SER A 77 -2.92 -8.35 -49.77
C SER A 77 -4.02 -7.66 -48.97
N PRO A 78 -5.19 -8.28 -48.73
CA PRO A 78 -6.07 -7.78 -47.70
C PRO A 78 -5.27 -7.82 -46.39
N LEU A 79 -5.07 -6.65 -45.77
CA LEU A 79 -4.59 -6.58 -44.41
C LEU A 79 -5.66 -7.21 -43.52
N CYS A 80 -5.63 -8.54 -43.44
CA CYS A 80 -6.32 -9.29 -42.40
C CYS A 80 -5.48 -9.11 -41.14
N HIS A 81 -5.54 -7.91 -40.57
CA HIS A 81 -5.22 -7.76 -39.17
C HIS A 81 -6.32 -8.53 -38.42
N PRO A 82 -6.00 -9.58 -37.64
CA PRO A 82 -6.96 -10.01 -36.64
C PRO A 82 -7.27 -8.77 -35.79
N PRO A 83 -8.55 -8.44 -35.52
CA PRO A 83 -8.83 -7.45 -34.50
C PRO A 83 -8.11 -7.93 -33.24
N LEU A 84 -7.12 -7.15 -32.79
CA LEU A 84 -6.55 -7.29 -31.47
C LEU A 84 -7.73 -7.42 -30.51
N SER A 85 -7.84 -8.59 -29.90
CA SER A 85 -8.82 -8.89 -28.89
C SER A 85 -8.74 -7.77 -27.84
N HIS A 86 -9.75 -6.89 -27.84
CA HIS A 86 -9.98 -5.89 -26.81
C HIS A 86 -10.53 -6.58 -25.55
N GLY A 87 -9.85 -7.63 -25.10
CA GLY A 87 -10.33 -8.55 -24.08
C GLY A 87 -9.76 -8.32 -22.68
N SER A 88 -8.86 -7.35 -22.48
CA SER A 88 -8.13 -7.27 -21.21
C SER A 88 -8.03 -5.89 -20.54
N GLU A 89 -8.32 -4.77 -21.20
CA GLU A 89 -8.14 -3.44 -20.56
C GLU A 89 -9.45 -2.83 -20.03
N VAL A 90 -10.62 -3.29 -20.48
CA VAL A 90 -11.93 -2.79 -20.02
C VAL A 90 -12.48 -3.56 -18.81
N ILE A 91 -11.96 -4.76 -18.52
CA ILE A 91 -12.46 -5.61 -17.43
C ILE A 91 -11.97 -5.11 -16.06
N ILE A 92 -10.72 -4.66 -15.96
CA ILE A 92 -10.09 -4.29 -14.68
C ILE A 92 -10.77 -3.06 -14.05
N THR A 93 -11.12 -2.06 -14.85
CA THR A 93 -11.77 -0.83 -14.35
C THR A 93 -13.21 -1.09 -13.90
N LYS A 94 -13.96 -1.92 -14.64
CA LYS A 94 -15.33 -2.31 -14.27
C LYS A 94 -15.36 -3.09 -12.97
N ASP A 95 -14.43 -4.03 -12.78
CA ASP A 95 -14.33 -4.81 -11.55
C ASP A 95 -13.85 -3.98 -10.37
N SER A 96 -12.98 -2.98 -10.59
CA SER A 96 -12.58 -2.04 -9.53
C SER A 96 -13.76 -1.21 -9.02
N HIS A 97 -14.58 -0.62 -9.90
CA HIS A 97 -15.76 0.14 -9.49
C HIS A 97 -16.78 -0.75 -8.77
N ARG A 98 -17.06 -1.93 -9.33
CA ARG A 98 -17.96 -2.90 -8.70
C ARG A 98 -17.44 -3.36 -7.34
N GLY A 99 -16.14 -3.59 -7.21
CA GLY A 99 -15.49 -3.94 -5.94
C GLY A 99 -15.62 -2.84 -4.91
N ALA A 100 -15.41 -1.58 -5.30
CA ALA A 100 -15.60 -0.43 -4.43
C ALA A 100 -17.06 -0.31 -3.94
N ASP A 101 -18.05 -0.48 -4.82
CA ASP A 101 -19.47 -0.43 -4.46
C ASP A 101 -19.85 -1.55 -3.47
N LEU A 102 -19.40 -2.78 -3.74
CA LEU A 102 -19.59 -3.91 -2.84
C LEU A 102 -18.92 -3.65 -1.47
N PHE A 103 -17.72 -3.10 -1.48
CA PHE A 103 -16.96 -2.81 -0.26
C PHE A 103 -17.65 -1.71 0.58
N ASN A 104 -18.13 -0.66 -0.08
CA ASN A 104 -18.88 0.42 0.56
C ASN A 104 -20.20 -0.07 1.16
N LYS A 105 -20.85 -1.05 0.55
CA LYS A 105 -22.10 -1.63 1.05
C LYS A 105 -21.89 -2.56 2.24
N ALA A 106 -20.84 -3.38 2.23
CA ALA A 106 -20.70 -4.52 3.16
C ALA A 106 -19.55 -4.39 4.17
N CYS A 107 -18.49 -3.67 3.84
CA CYS A 107 -17.20 -3.76 4.55
C CYS A 107 -16.83 -2.46 5.27
N ILE A 108 -17.22 -1.30 4.73
CA ILE A 108 -16.79 0.02 5.20
C ILE A 108 -17.08 0.28 6.69
N GLY A 109 -18.16 -0.31 7.21
CA GLY A 109 -18.54 -0.15 8.61
C GLY A 109 -17.46 -0.61 9.59
N CYS A 110 -16.64 -1.59 9.21
CA CYS A 110 -15.52 -2.06 10.03
C CYS A 110 -14.16 -1.68 9.45
N HIS A 111 -14.06 -1.57 8.12
CA HIS A 111 -12.81 -1.43 7.38
C HIS A 111 -12.69 -0.11 6.61
N TYR A 112 -13.20 0.98 7.21
CA TYR A 112 -13.06 2.32 6.63
C TYR A 112 -11.59 2.66 6.31
N ALA A 113 -11.35 3.12 5.08
CA ALA A 113 -10.02 3.46 4.56
C ALA A 113 -8.95 2.38 4.82
N GLY A 114 -9.34 1.10 4.71
CA GLY A 114 -8.45 -0.04 4.92
C GLY A 114 -8.16 -0.37 6.40
N GLY A 115 -8.76 0.35 7.35
CA GLY A 115 -8.57 0.14 8.77
C GLY A 115 -9.24 -1.13 9.32
N ASN A 116 -9.29 -1.26 10.64
CA ASN A 116 -10.12 -2.23 11.34
C ASN A 116 -10.48 -1.68 12.73
N ILE A 117 -11.74 -1.26 12.91
CA ILE A 117 -12.21 -0.65 14.17
C ILE A 117 -12.38 -1.68 15.30
N ILE A 118 -12.48 -2.97 14.97
CA ILE A 118 -12.77 -4.04 15.93
C ILE A 118 -11.48 -4.66 16.47
N GLN A 119 -10.46 -4.83 15.62
CA GLN A 119 -9.22 -5.50 15.95
C GLN A 119 -7.99 -4.74 15.42
N PRO A 120 -7.27 -4.02 16.30
CA PRO A 120 -5.97 -3.45 15.96
C PRO A 120 -5.00 -4.52 15.46
N GLY A 121 -4.24 -4.21 14.41
CA GLY A 121 -3.27 -5.13 13.81
C GLY A 121 -3.87 -6.19 12.87
N ALA A 122 -5.17 -6.14 12.60
CA ALA A 122 -5.85 -6.90 11.55
C ALA A 122 -6.50 -5.97 10.52
N THR A 123 -5.77 -4.93 10.12
CA THR A 123 -6.22 -4.00 9.06
C THR A 123 -6.07 -4.61 7.67
N LEU A 124 -6.67 -3.97 6.67
CA LEU A 124 -6.53 -4.33 5.26
C LEU A 124 -5.31 -3.68 4.60
N PHE A 125 -4.38 -3.11 5.38
CA PHE A 125 -3.10 -2.63 4.86
C PHE A 125 -2.16 -3.81 4.60
N LEU A 126 -1.35 -3.73 3.54
CA LEU A 126 -0.46 -4.80 3.10
C LEU A 126 0.43 -5.36 4.22
N LYS A 127 0.97 -4.48 5.09
CA LYS A 127 1.81 -4.88 6.23
C LYS A 127 1.08 -5.81 7.21
N ASP A 128 -0.20 -5.56 7.47
CA ASP A 128 -0.99 -6.36 8.39
C ASP A 128 -1.46 -7.66 7.72
N LEU A 129 -1.86 -7.60 6.45
CA LEU A 129 -2.20 -8.79 5.67
C LEU A 129 -1.02 -9.78 5.61
N GLN A 130 0.19 -9.28 5.31
CA GLN A 130 1.41 -10.09 5.28
C GLN A 130 1.77 -10.66 6.65
N ARG A 131 1.69 -9.84 7.70
CA ARG A 131 1.97 -10.30 9.08
C ARG A 131 1.02 -11.42 9.51
N ASN A 132 -0.22 -11.38 9.03
CA ASN A 132 -1.24 -12.38 9.35
C ASN A 132 -1.28 -13.54 8.32
N GLY A 133 -0.46 -13.50 7.27
CA GLY A 133 -0.41 -14.54 6.23
C GLY A 133 -1.64 -14.58 5.31
N VAL A 134 -2.28 -13.43 5.09
CA VAL A 134 -3.55 -13.30 4.37
C VAL A 134 -3.50 -12.26 3.25
N ASP A 135 -2.32 -12.06 2.65
CA ASP A 135 -2.08 -11.09 1.57
C ASP A 135 -2.37 -11.63 0.16
N SER A 136 -2.73 -12.91 0.03
CA SER A 136 -3.17 -13.49 -1.24
C SER A 136 -4.67 -13.25 -1.48
N GLU A 137 -5.07 -13.20 -2.76
CA GLU A 137 -6.48 -13.02 -3.13
C GLU A 137 -7.35 -14.18 -2.62
N GLU A 138 -6.83 -15.40 -2.69
CA GLU A 138 -7.50 -16.62 -2.26
C GLU A 138 -7.77 -16.60 -0.75
N GLU A 139 -6.86 -16.02 0.02
CA GLU A 139 -6.98 -15.97 1.46
C GLU A 139 -7.94 -14.88 1.94
N ILE A 140 -7.91 -13.72 1.27
CA ILE A 140 -8.91 -12.67 1.46
C ILE A 140 -10.29 -13.20 1.08
N TYR A 141 -10.41 -13.94 -0.03
CA TYR A 141 -11.64 -14.62 -0.43
C TYR A 141 -12.12 -15.56 0.67
N ARG A 142 -11.26 -16.45 1.17
CA ARG A 142 -11.63 -17.44 2.18
C ARG A 142 -12.13 -16.79 3.47
N ILE A 143 -11.44 -15.76 3.96
CA ILE A 143 -11.82 -15.02 5.17
C ILE A 143 -13.14 -14.28 4.95
N THR A 144 -13.33 -13.64 3.79
CA THR A 144 -14.59 -12.96 3.46
C THR A 144 -15.74 -13.97 3.35
N TYR A 145 -15.47 -15.16 2.81
CA TYR A 145 -16.47 -16.22 2.64
C TYR A 145 -16.93 -16.81 3.97
N TYR A 146 -15.99 -17.29 4.79
CA TYR A 146 -16.28 -18.06 6.00
C TYR A 146 -16.28 -17.24 7.29
N GLY A 147 -15.73 -16.03 7.26
CA GLY A 147 -15.48 -15.21 8.43
C GLY A 147 -14.17 -15.60 9.12
N ASN A 148 -13.72 -14.76 10.05
CA ASN A 148 -12.59 -15.07 10.92
C ASN A 148 -12.72 -14.32 12.26
N GLY A 149 -12.79 -15.08 13.36
CA GLY A 149 -12.96 -14.53 14.70
C GLY A 149 -14.24 -13.68 14.83
N ARG A 150 -14.07 -12.36 14.98
CA ARG A 150 -15.17 -11.40 15.13
C ARG A 150 -15.72 -10.88 13.79
N MET A 151 -15.04 -11.16 12.68
CA MET A 151 -15.52 -10.79 11.34
C MET A 151 -16.49 -11.87 10.84
N PRO A 152 -17.75 -11.52 10.53
CA PRO A 152 -18.71 -12.48 10.00
C PRO A 152 -18.37 -12.92 8.58
N GLY A 153 -18.69 -14.16 8.21
CA GLY A 153 -18.60 -14.66 6.84
C GLY A 153 -19.79 -14.27 5.96
N PHE A 154 -19.55 -13.98 4.69
CA PHE A 154 -20.55 -13.48 3.73
C PHE A 154 -20.96 -14.50 2.67
N GLY A 155 -20.24 -15.62 2.54
CA GLY A 155 -20.52 -16.63 1.51
C GLY A 155 -21.85 -17.33 1.71
N GLU A 156 -22.48 -17.79 0.63
CA GLU A 156 -23.77 -18.50 0.69
C GLU A 156 -23.71 -19.74 1.58
N LYS A 157 -22.62 -20.50 1.51
CA LYS A 157 -22.41 -21.75 2.26
C LYS A 157 -21.73 -21.55 3.62
N CYS A 158 -21.57 -20.30 4.08
CA CYS A 158 -21.03 -20.04 5.42
C CYS A 158 -21.93 -20.66 6.49
N THR A 159 -21.33 -21.43 7.39
CA THR A 159 -21.98 -22.18 8.48
C THR A 159 -20.99 -22.35 9.64
N PRO A 160 -21.44 -22.43 10.91
CA PRO A 160 -22.80 -22.22 11.45
C PRO A 160 -23.34 -20.79 11.29
N ARG A 161 -24.66 -20.58 11.45
CA ARG A 161 -25.29 -19.27 11.22
C ARG A 161 -24.66 -18.12 12.04
N GLY A 162 -24.20 -18.41 13.25
CA GLY A 162 -23.64 -17.42 14.19
C GLY A 162 -22.28 -16.84 13.81
N GLN A 163 -21.49 -17.52 12.96
CA GLN A 163 -20.24 -16.96 12.42
C GLN A 163 -20.44 -16.18 11.12
N CYS A 164 -21.66 -16.16 10.58
CA CYS A 164 -21.95 -15.58 9.27
C CYS A 164 -22.80 -14.32 9.41
N THR A 165 -22.73 -13.45 8.41
CA THR A 165 -23.48 -12.19 8.38
C THR A 165 -24.98 -12.45 8.53
N PHE A 166 -25.65 -11.68 9.39
CA PHE A 166 -27.11 -11.75 9.53
C PHE A 166 -27.84 -11.17 8.31
N GLY A 167 -27.18 -10.31 7.52
CA GLY A 167 -27.71 -9.75 6.29
C GLY A 167 -27.73 -10.74 5.12
N ALA A 168 -27.98 -10.19 3.92
CA ALA A 168 -27.91 -10.94 2.68
C ALA A 168 -26.50 -11.50 2.47
N ARG A 169 -26.43 -12.74 1.99
CA ARG A 169 -25.17 -13.38 1.57
C ARG A 169 -24.75 -12.83 0.20
N LEU A 170 -23.46 -12.87 -0.06
CA LEU A 170 -22.87 -12.50 -1.33
C LEU A 170 -22.62 -13.76 -2.17
N GLN A 171 -22.76 -13.62 -3.49
CA GLN A 171 -22.40 -14.67 -4.43
C GLN A 171 -20.88 -14.86 -4.46
N ASP A 172 -20.43 -16.05 -4.83
CA ASP A 172 -19.01 -16.41 -4.93
C ASP A 172 -18.25 -15.43 -5.86
N GLU A 173 -18.84 -15.03 -6.99
CA GLU A 173 -18.25 -14.06 -7.91
C GLU A 173 -18.11 -12.65 -7.29
N GLU A 174 -19.08 -12.22 -6.48
CA GLU A 174 -19.01 -10.92 -5.79
C GLU A 174 -17.90 -10.91 -4.74
N ILE A 175 -17.73 -12.01 -4.00
CA ILE A 175 -16.66 -12.15 -3.01
C ILE A 175 -15.30 -12.19 -3.70
N LYS A 176 -15.19 -12.81 -4.87
CA LYS A 176 -13.94 -12.79 -5.66
C LYS A 176 -13.58 -11.38 -6.12
N VAL A 177 -14.54 -10.61 -6.61
CA VAL A 177 -14.34 -9.20 -6.99
C VAL A 177 -13.90 -8.37 -5.79
N LEU A 178 -14.54 -8.57 -4.63
CA LEU A 178 -14.15 -7.94 -3.37
C LEU A 178 -12.72 -8.29 -2.94
N ALA A 179 -12.35 -9.56 -3.01
CA ALA A 179 -11.03 -10.02 -2.60
C ALA A 179 -9.93 -9.41 -3.48
N ASN A 180 -10.17 -9.38 -4.79
CA ASN A 180 -9.27 -8.74 -5.74
C ASN A 180 -9.17 -7.22 -5.49
N PHE A 181 -10.30 -6.54 -5.26
CA PHE A 181 -10.34 -5.12 -4.92
C PHE A 181 -9.53 -4.80 -3.65
N VAL A 182 -9.77 -5.54 -2.55
CA VAL A 182 -9.04 -5.33 -1.28
C VAL A 182 -7.54 -5.53 -1.47
N ARG A 183 -7.13 -6.55 -2.23
CA ARG A 183 -5.72 -6.78 -2.55
C ARG A 183 -5.11 -5.61 -3.32
N GLN A 184 -5.80 -5.09 -4.34
CA GLN A 184 -5.32 -3.94 -5.11
C GLN A 184 -5.22 -2.69 -4.25
N GLU A 185 -6.22 -2.41 -3.42
CA GLU A 185 -6.19 -1.26 -2.50
C GLU A 185 -5.08 -1.39 -1.45
N ALA A 186 -4.84 -2.60 -0.94
CA ALA A 186 -3.73 -2.86 -0.01
C ALA A 186 -2.37 -2.59 -0.65
N ILE A 187 -2.17 -2.98 -1.92
CA ILE A 187 -0.94 -2.71 -2.69
C ILE A 187 -0.77 -1.20 -2.94
N GLN A 188 -1.85 -0.51 -3.27
CA GLN A 188 -1.87 0.94 -3.48
C GLN A 188 -1.76 1.74 -2.18
N GLY A 189 -1.92 1.08 -1.02
CA GLY A 189 -1.80 1.71 0.29
C GLY A 189 -3.03 2.53 0.68
N TRP A 190 -4.22 2.19 0.18
CA TRP A 190 -5.49 2.86 0.46
C TRP A 190 -5.41 4.39 0.27
N PRO A 191 -5.30 4.87 -0.99
CA PRO A 191 -5.13 6.28 -1.29
C PRO A 191 -6.30 7.11 -0.73
N LYS A 192 -5.97 8.22 -0.06
CA LYS A 192 -7.00 9.17 0.36
C LYS A 192 -7.52 9.89 -0.88
N VAL A 193 -8.84 9.92 -1.04
CA VAL A 193 -9.48 10.83 -1.98
C VAL A 193 -9.26 12.24 -1.42
N GLU A 194 -8.22 12.93 -1.87
CA GLU A 194 -8.09 14.36 -1.59
C GLU A 194 -9.22 15.07 -2.35
N ASN A 195 -10.07 15.80 -1.63
CA ASN A 195 -11.17 16.55 -2.21
C ASN A 195 -10.62 17.72 -3.05
N SER A 196 -10.20 17.45 -4.28
CA SER A 196 -9.89 18.47 -5.28
C SER A 196 -11.19 18.99 -5.91
N ALA A 197 -12.03 19.64 -5.11
CA ALA A 197 -13.15 20.47 -5.57
C ALA A 197 -13.74 21.25 -4.38
N GLY A 198 -13.28 22.49 -4.16
CA GLY A 198 -13.87 23.39 -3.17
C GLY A 198 -12.95 24.53 -2.77
N ASP A 199 -12.70 25.44 -3.72
CA ASP A 199 -12.38 26.86 -3.48
C ASP A 199 -13.58 27.68 -3.98
#